data_AF-A0A3D3SBE0-F1
#
_entry.id   AF-A0A3D3SBE0-F1
#
_cell.length_a   1.000
_cell.length_b   1.000
_cell.length_c   1.000
_cell.angle_alpha   90.00
_cell.angle_beta   90.00
_cell.angle_gamma   90.00
#
_symmetry.space_group_name_H-M   'P 1'
#
loop_
_entity.id
_entity.type
_entity.pdbx_description
1 polymer ?
#
loop_
_entity_poly.entity_id
_entity_poly.type
_entity_poly.pdbx_seq_one_letter_code
_entity_poly.pdbx_strand_id
1 'polypeptide(L)'
;MKPISDMTAAQARAIRFVLMDIDDTLTTERKLSAESYAALWELKGAGLVVLPITGRPAGWCDLIAREWPVDGVVGENGAFVFWEGKGRRLGSLTHPNAVRNDAPALARALARAMAEVPGCRPARDQFARLYDIAIDFAEEEPVLPLSDALKIKTICEEEGAKAKVSSIHVNAW
;
A
#
# COMPACT_ATOMS: atom_id res chain seq x y z
N MET A 1 -9.85 -18.43 4.34
CA MET A 1 -9.99 -18.42 2.87
C MET A 1 -10.04 -19.86 2.36
N LYS A 2 -10.71 -20.13 1.24
CA LYS A 2 -10.64 -21.45 0.58
C LYS A 2 -9.42 -21.48 -0.36
N PRO A 3 -8.70 -22.62 -0.47
CA PRO A 3 -7.63 -22.77 -1.45
C PRO A 3 -8.09 -22.47 -2.88
N ILE A 4 -7.21 -21.86 -3.69
CA ILE A 4 -7.48 -21.64 -5.12
C ILE A 4 -7.64 -22.98 -5.85
N SER A 5 -6.95 -24.03 -5.40
CA SER A 5 -7.10 -25.41 -5.92
C SER A 5 -8.51 -25.96 -5.83
N ASP A 6 -9.33 -25.43 -4.92
CA ASP A 6 -10.71 -25.88 -4.71
C ASP A 6 -11.72 -25.11 -5.60
N MET A 7 -11.22 -24.17 -6.41
CA MET A 7 -12.05 -23.36 -7.31
C MET A 7 -12.48 -24.20 -8.51
N THR A 8 -13.80 -24.34 -8.68
CA THR A 8 -14.36 -25.01 -9.86
C THR A 8 -14.15 -24.16 -11.12
N ALA A 9 -14.12 -24.81 -12.29
CA ALA A 9 -14.03 -24.10 -13.56
C ALA A 9 -15.18 -23.11 -13.79
N ALA A 10 -16.37 -23.39 -13.23
CA ALA A 10 -17.51 -22.47 -13.29
C ALA A 10 -17.26 -21.19 -12.48
N GLN A 11 -16.67 -21.31 -11.29
CA GLN A 11 -16.27 -20.16 -10.47
C GLN A 11 -15.14 -19.37 -11.14
N ALA A 12 -14.12 -20.06 -11.65
CA ALA A 12 -12.99 -19.41 -12.33
C ALA A 12 -13.46 -18.56 -13.51
N ARG A 13 -14.40 -19.06 -14.34
CA ARG A 13 -14.98 -18.31 -15.46
C ARG A 13 -15.81 -17.09 -15.05
N ALA A 14 -16.26 -17.02 -13.80
CA ALA A 14 -17.02 -15.88 -13.29
C ALA A 14 -16.13 -14.75 -12.76
N ILE A 15 -14.80 -14.98 -12.63
CA ILE A 15 -13.86 -13.98 -12.16
C ILE A 15 -13.70 -12.91 -13.24
N ARG A 16 -13.78 -11.65 -12.80
CA ARG A 16 -13.57 -10.47 -13.65
C ARG A 16 -12.47 -9.55 -13.16
N PHE A 17 -12.13 -9.64 -11.88
CA PHE A 17 -11.17 -8.76 -11.22
C PHE A 17 -10.15 -9.60 -10.45
N VAL A 18 -8.89 -9.20 -10.53
CA VAL A 18 -7.81 -9.69 -9.69
C VAL A 18 -7.29 -8.51 -8.90
N LEU A 19 -7.55 -8.53 -7.60
CA LEU A 19 -7.08 -7.54 -6.65
C LEU A 19 -6.00 -8.20 -5.81
N MET A 20 -4.86 -7.54 -5.66
CA MET A 20 -3.70 -8.12 -5.00
C MET A 20 -2.89 -7.08 -4.25
N ASP A 21 -2.27 -7.50 -3.15
CA ASP A 21 -1.25 -6.68 -2.48
C ASP A 21 0.08 -6.75 -3.25
N ILE A 22 1.00 -5.83 -2.96
CA ILE A 22 2.31 -5.74 -3.61
C ILE A 22 3.38 -6.37 -2.71
N ASP A 23 3.66 -5.72 -1.58
CA ASP A 23 4.74 -6.11 -0.67
C ASP A 23 4.43 -7.49 -0.06
N ASP A 24 5.43 -8.37 -0.07
CA ASP A 24 5.34 -9.76 0.41
C ASP A 24 4.19 -10.59 -0.20
N THR A 25 3.59 -10.13 -1.31
CA THR A 25 2.51 -10.81 -2.04
C THR A 25 2.87 -10.99 -3.50
N LEU A 26 3.05 -9.89 -4.23
CA LEU A 26 3.52 -9.90 -5.62
C LEU A 26 5.05 -9.89 -5.69
N THR A 27 5.69 -9.23 -4.72
CA THR A 27 7.14 -9.15 -4.60
C THR A 27 7.69 -10.20 -3.64
N THR A 28 8.88 -10.71 -3.95
CA THR A 28 9.69 -11.56 -3.07
C THR A 28 10.98 -10.82 -2.78
N GLU A 29 11.44 -10.79 -1.52
CA GLU A 29 12.66 -10.06 -1.12
C GLU A 29 12.65 -8.58 -1.58
N ARG A 30 11.49 -7.93 -1.50
CA ARG A 30 11.25 -6.54 -1.94
C ARG A 30 11.50 -6.30 -3.45
N LYS A 31 11.50 -7.35 -4.26
CA LYS A 31 11.67 -7.28 -5.71
C LYS A 31 10.47 -7.87 -6.42
N LEU A 32 10.03 -7.17 -7.46
CA LEU A 32 9.09 -7.72 -8.43
C LEU A 32 9.87 -8.65 -9.36
N SER A 33 9.56 -9.94 -9.31
CA SER A 33 10.24 -10.92 -10.15
C SER A 33 9.75 -10.83 -11.61
N ALA A 34 10.52 -11.40 -12.52
CA ALA A 34 10.16 -11.45 -13.93
C ALA A 34 8.85 -12.24 -14.14
N GLU A 35 8.66 -13.33 -13.39
CA GLU A 35 7.48 -14.19 -13.45
C GLU A 35 6.24 -13.45 -12.94
N SER A 36 6.35 -12.74 -11.81
CA SER A 36 5.26 -11.91 -11.28
C SER A 36 4.86 -10.82 -12.27
N TYR A 37 5.82 -10.16 -12.91
CA TYR A 37 5.51 -9.12 -13.90
C TYR A 37 4.89 -9.70 -15.18
N ALA A 38 5.37 -10.87 -15.64
CA ALA A 38 4.77 -11.59 -16.76
C ALA A 38 3.32 -12.01 -16.47
N ALA A 39 3.03 -12.48 -15.25
CA ALA A 39 1.68 -12.83 -14.84
C ALA A 39 0.71 -11.64 -14.91
N LEU A 40 1.16 -10.41 -14.62
CA LEU A 40 0.31 -9.22 -14.81
C LEU A 40 -0.09 -9.02 -16.28
N TRP A 41 0.85 -9.22 -17.22
CA TRP A 41 0.55 -9.18 -18.65
C TRP A 41 -0.40 -10.28 -19.09
N GLU A 42 -0.24 -11.50 -18.55
CA GLU A 42 -1.13 -12.63 -18.86
C GLU A 42 -2.56 -12.36 -18.37
N LEU A 43 -2.71 -11.83 -17.15
CA LEU A 43 -4.01 -11.45 -16.61
C LEU A 43 -4.69 -10.39 -17.49
N LYS A 44 -3.94 -9.36 -17.90
CA LYS A 44 -4.43 -8.31 -18.81
C LYS A 44 -4.79 -8.86 -20.19
N GLY A 45 -3.96 -9.75 -20.75
CA GLY A 45 -4.22 -10.44 -22.01
C GLY A 45 -5.45 -11.35 -21.97
N ALA A 46 -5.76 -11.92 -20.80
CA ALA A 46 -6.97 -12.71 -20.56
C ALA A 46 -8.24 -11.85 -20.39
N GLY A 47 -8.13 -10.52 -20.40
CA GLY A 47 -9.27 -9.60 -20.26
C GLY A 47 -9.77 -9.44 -18.83
N LEU A 48 -8.96 -9.80 -17.84
CA LEU A 48 -9.26 -9.55 -16.43
C LEU A 48 -8.90 -8.10 -16.08
N VAL A 49 -9.65 -7.51 -15.14
CA VAL A 49 -9.32 -6.22 -14.56
C VAL A 49 -8.32 -6.42 -13.42
N VAL A 50 -7.14 -5.82 -13.54
CA VAL A 50 -6.00 -6.05 -12.65
C VAL A 50 -5.75 -4.82 -11.78
N LEU A 51 -5.85 -4.96 -10.46
CA LEU A 51 -5.79 -3.85 -9.51
C LEU A 51 -4.88 -4.17 -8.31
N PRO A 52 -3.62 -3.70 -8.31
CA PRO A 52 -2.82 -3.71 -7.09
C PRO A 52 -3.43 -2.79 -6.02
N ILE A 53 -3.39 -3.23 -4.76
CA ILE A 53 -3.82 -2.50 -3.58
C ILE A 53 -2.63 -2.44 -2.63
N THR A 54 -2.22 -1.27 -2.17
CA THR A 54 -0.98 -1.15 -1.40
C THR A 54 -1.03 -0.05 -0.33
N GLY A 55 -0.20 -0.20 0.69
CA GLY A 55 0.15 0.87 1.64
C GLY A 55 1.32 1.75 1.17
N ARG A 56 1.86 1.48 -0.03
CA ARG A 56 2.93 2.27 -0.66
C ARG A 56 2.45 3.68 -1.05
N PRO A 57 3.38 4.65 -1.12
CA PRO A 57 3.07 6.06 -1.34
C PRO A 57 2.48 6.34 -2.73
N ALA A 58 1.83 7.49 -2.89
CA ALA A 58 1.34 7.97 -4.18
C ALA A 58 2.40 8.02 -5.29
N GLY A 59 3.66 8.29 -4.97
CA GLY A 59 4.74 8.23 -5.96
C GLY A 59 4.91 6.86 -6.61
N TRP A 60 4.78 5.77 -5.84
CA TRP A 60 4.78 4.40 -6.40
C TRP A 60 3.53 4.16 -7.24
N CYS A 61 2.38 4.63 -6.76
CA CYS A 61 1.11 4.48 -7.45
C CYS A 61 1.08 5.20 -8.79
N ASP A 62 1.71 6.38 -8.91
CA ASP A 62 1.85 7.10 -10.19
C ASP A 62 2.63 6.24 -11.20
N LEU A 63 3.78 5.70 -10.79
CA LEU A 63 4.60 4.82 -11.63
C LEU A 63 3.82 3.57 -12.05
N ILE A 64 3.19 2.88 -11.10
CA ILE A 64 2.43 1.65 -11.36
C ILE A 64 1.27 1.92 -12.33
N ALA A 65 0.51 3.01 -12.13
CA ALA A 65 -0.62 3.36 -12.98
C ALA A 65 -0.22 3.62 -14.44
N ARG A 66 1.01 4.07 -14.69
CA ARG A 66 1.50 4.45 -16.03
C ARG A 66 2.29 3.34 -16.73
N GLU A 67 3.08 2.59 -15.97
CA GLU A 67 4.08 1.67 -16.51
C GLU A 67 3.62 0.22 -16.46
N TRP A 68 2.95 -0.20 -15.39
CA TRP A 68 2.60 -1.61 -15.23
C TRP A 68 1.39 -1.97 -16.09
N PRO A 69 1.26 -3.23 -16.53
CA PRO A 69 0.10 -3.73 -17.27
C PRO A 69 -1.10 -3.97 -16.34
N VAL A 70 -1.54 -2.93 -15.63
CA VAL A 70 -2.69 -2.96 -14.71
C VAL A 70 -3.77 -1.97 -15.17
N ASP A 71 -4.95 -2.03 -14.56
CA ASP A 71 -6.08 -1.15 -14.89
C ASP A 71 -6.24 0.01 -13.91
N GLY A 72 -5.49 -0.03 -12.81
CA GLY A 72 -5.40 1.01 -11.80
C GLY A 72 -4.67 0.47 -10.57
N VAL A 73 -4.44 1.35 -9.60
CA VAL A 73 -3.77 1.01 -8.35
C VAL A 73 -4.43 1.78 -7.21
N VAL A 74 -4.72 1.08 -6.12
CA VAL A 74 -5.23 1.66 -4.88
C VAL A 74 -4.06 1.91 -3.94
N GLY A 75 -3.84 3.16 -3.56
CA GLY A 75 -2.69 3.57 -2.76
C GLY A 75 -3.03 3.95 -1.32
N GLU A 76 -1.98 4.01 -0.49
CA GLU A 76 -2.04 4.49 0.90
C GLU A 76 -3.23 3.91 1.68
N ASN A 77 -3.33 2.58 1.66
CA ASN A 77 -4.35 1.83 2.41
C ASN A 77 -5.80 2.14 2.02
N GLY A 78 -6.04 2.60 0.77
CA GLY A 78 -7.37 2.89 0.26
C GLY A 78 -7.73 4.37 0.22
N ALA A 79 -6.78 5.27 0.52
CA ALA A 79 -7.02 6.71 0.49
C ALA A 79 -7.32 7.24 -0.90
N PHE A 80 -6.77 6.62 -1.95
CA PHE A 80 -7.03 7.01 -3.34
C PHE A 80 -6.84 5.85 -4.32
N VAL A 81 -7.28 6.07 -5.55
CA VAL A 81 -7.04 5.22 -6.71
C VAL A 81 -6.45 6.06 -7.83
N PHE A 82 -5.39 5.56 -8.48
CA PHE A 82 -4.85 6.10 -9.73
C PHE A 82 -5.03 5.11 -10.88
N TRP A 83 -5.27 5.62 -12.09
CA TRP A 83 -5.31 4.82 -13.32
C TRP A 83 -4.90 5.64 -14.53
N GLU A 84 -4.45 4.98 -15.60
CA GLU A 84 -4.23 5.65 -16.88
C GLU A 84 -5.53 5.72 -17.69
N GLY A 85 -6.08 6.93 -17.80
CA GLY A 85 -7.27 7.23 -18.59
C GLY A 85 -6.98 7.54 -20.06
N LYS A 86 -8.04 7.99 -20.77
CA LYS A 86 -7.95 8.33 -22.20
C LYS A 86 -6.84 9.36 -22.47
N GLY A 87 -6.06 9.09 -23.51
CA GLY A 87 -4.94 9.96 -23.90
C GLY A 87 -3.77 9.93 -22.93
N ARG A 88 -3.53 8.79 -22.25
CA ARG A 88 -2.42 8.59 -21.29
C ARG A 88 -2.45 9.56 -20.09
N ARG A 89 -3.63 10.10 -19.77
CA ARG A 89 -3.82 11.02 -18.64
C ARG A 89 -3.99 10.22 -17.37
N LEU A 90 -3.30 10.62 -16.30
CA LEU A 90 -3.53 10.03 -14.98
C LEU A 90 -4.89 10.47 -14.45
N GLY A 91 -5.79 9.53 -14.27
CA GLY A 91 -7.02 9.69 -13.52
C GLY A 91 -6.79 9.42 -12.03
N SER A 92 -7.56 10.10 -11.19
CA SER A 92 -7.49 9.92 -9.74
C SER A 92 -8.88 10.00 -9.10
N LEU A 93 -9.10 9.19 -8.08
CA LEU A 93 -10.25 9.29 -7.18
C LEU A 93 -9.77 9.20 -5.74
N THR A 94 -10.17 10.14 -4.90
CA THR A 94 -9.82 10.18 -3.48
C THR A 94 -11.00 9.71 -2.66
N HIS A 95 -10.73 8.91 -1.62
CA HIS A 95 -11.75 8.47 -0.68
C HIS A 95 -12.34 9.69 0.06
N PRO A 96 -13.68 9.80 0.21
CA PRO A 96 -14.32 10.99 0.78
C PRO A 96 -13.84 11.39 2.19
N ASN A 97 -13.39 10.39 2.97
CA ASN A 97 -12.90 10.57 4.33
C ASN A 97 -11.36 10.59 4.43
N ALA A 98 -10.63 10.60 3.31
CA ALA A 98 -9.18 10.70 3.35
C ALA A 98 -8.76 12.10 3.83
N VAL A 99 -7.85 12.16 4.79
CA VAL A 99 -7.23 13.40 5.26
C VAL A 99 -5.84 13.53 4.66
N ARG A 100 -5.33 14.75 4.53
CA ARG A 100 -3.96 14.98 4.06
C ARG A 100 -2.96 14.50 5.11
N ASN A 101 -1.79 14.06 4.65
CA ASN A 101 -0.74 13.56 5.54
C ASN A 101 -0.13 14.60 6.48
N ASP A 102 -0.43 15.89 6.30
CA ASP A 102 -0.09 16.99 7.19
C ASP A 102 -1.17 17.29 8.24
N ALA A 103 -2.20 16.44 8.34
CA ALA A 103 -3.24 16.59 9.34
C ALA A 103 -2.64 16.66 10.77
N PRO A 104 -3.13 17.57 11.63
CA PRO A 104 -2.54 17.77 12.95
C PRO A 104 -2.43 16.51 13.82
N ALA A 105 -3.38 15.58 13.70
CA ALA A 105 -3.34 14.29 14.40
C ALA A 105 -2.14 13.43 13.96
N LEU A 106 -1.87 13.35 12.66
CA LEU A 106 -0.75 12.58 12.11
C LEU A 106 0.60 13.21 12.47
N ALA A 107 0.69 14.54 12.45
CA ALA A 107 1.90 15.25 12.89
C ALA A 107 2.21 14.99 14.37
N ARG A 108 1.19 15.00 15.24
CA ARG A 108 1.36 14.66 16.67
C ARG A 108 1.72 13.19 16.87
N ALA A 109 1.07 12.28 16.15
CA ALA A 109 1.36 10.85 16.20
C ALA A 109 2.82 10.56 15.83
N LEU A 110 3.30 11.14 14.73
CA LEU A 110 4.69 11.00 14.29
C LEU A 110 5.69 11.53 15.33
N ALA A 111 5.45 12.74 15.84
CA ALA A 111 6.31 13.36 16.85
C ALA A 111 6.36 12.54 18.14
N ARG A 112 5.21 12.05 18.63
CA ARG A 112 5.13 11.18 19.81
C ARG A 112 5.81 9.85 19.59
N ALA A 113 5.57 9.19 18.45
CA ALA A 113 6.22 7.92 18.12
C ALA A 113 7.75 8.04 18.17
N MET A 114 8.31 9.08 17.54
CA MET A 114 9.76 9.34 17.55
C MET A 114 10.30 9.65 18.95
N ALA A 115 9.52 10.29 19.81
CA ALA A 115 9.93 10.59 21.19
C ALA A 115 9.84 9.37 22.12
N GLU A 116 8.83 8.51 21.93
CA GLU A 116 8.50 7.41 22.83
C GLU A 116 9.07 6.05 22.39
N VAL A 117 9.48 5.91 21.12
CA VAL A 117 9.99 4.67 20.54
C VAL A 117 11.36 4.93 19.89
N PRO A 118 12.46 4.80 20.66
CA PRO A 118 13.81 5.04 20.16
C PRO A 118 14.15 4.18 18.94
N GLY A 119 14.72 4.79 17.91
CA GLY A 119 15.14 4.10 16.68
C GLY A 119 14.10 4.10 15.56
N CYS A 120 12.82 4.37 15.86
CA CYS A 120 11.82 4.56 14.81
C CYS A 120 12.03 5.91 14.11
N ARG A 121 11.54 6.02 12.89
CA ARG A 121 11.76 7.20 12.03
C ARG A 121 10.65 7.33 10.99
N PRO A 122 10.44 8.51 10.39
CA PRO A 122 9.61 8.60 9.20
C PRO A 122 10.21 7.72 8.09
N ALA A 123 9.38 7.02 7.34
CA ALA A 123 9.83 6.29 6.16
C ALA A 123 10.49 7.24 5.15
N ARG A 124 11.51 6.76 4.42
CA ARG A 124 12.22 7.61 3.44
C ARG A 124 11.33 8.10 2.32
N ASP A 125 10.31 7.32 1.98
CA ASP A 125 9.34 7.62 0.94
C ASP A 125 8.23 8.57 1.38
N GLN A 126 8.29 9.11 2.61
CA GLN A 126 7.26 9.99 3.18
C GLN A 126 6.98 11.23 2.32
N PHE A 127 7.98 11.73 1.59
CA PHE A 127 7.83 12.88 0.67
C PHE A 127 6.86 12.60 -0.49
N ALA A 128 6.62 11.33 -0.81
CA ALA A 128 5.76 10.89 -1.90
C ALA A 128 4.37 10.44 -1.42
N ARG A 129 4.08 10.56 -0.11
CA ARG A 129 2.78 10.24 0.48
C ARG A 129 1.84 11.45 0.43
N LEU A 130 0.55 11.23 0.28
CA LEU A 130 -0.45 12.29 0.14
C LEU A 130 -1.46 12.34 1.30
N TYR A 131 -1.83 11.20 1.85
CA TYR A 131 -2.94 11.02 2.77
C TYR A 131 -2.59 10.18 4.02
N ASP A 132 -1.50 9.40 3.97
CA ASP A 132 -0.98 8.69 5.14
C ASP A 132 0.44 9.14 5.54
N ILE A 133 0.81 8.78 6.77
CA ILE A 133 2.20 8.74 7.21
C ILE A 133 2.64 7.29 7.37
N ALA A 134 3.93 7.03 7.13
CA ALA A 134 4.55 5.75 7.42
C ALA A 134 5.70 5.96 8.40
N ILE A 135 5.64 5.25 9.51
CA ILE A 135 6.68 5.22 10.53
C ILE A 135 7.46 3.94 10.32
N ASP A 136 8.71 4.08 9.91
CA ASP A 136 9.65 3.00 9.68
C ASP A 136 10.15 2.41 10.99
N PHE A 137 9.97 1.09 11.09
CA PHE A 137 10.51 0.28 12.16
C PHE A 137 11.37 -0.88 11.61
N ALA A 138 11.32 -1.22 10.32
CA ALA A 138 12.00 -2.41 9.79
C ALA A 138 12.30 -2.39 8.27
N GLU A 139 12.05 -1.29 7.54
CA GLU A 139 12.48 -1.16 6.13
C GLU A 139 13.98 -0.94 6.02
N GLU A 140 14.51 0.00 6.81
CA GLU A 140 15.96 0.28 6.93
C GLU A 140 16.51 -0.19 8.29
N GLU A 141 17.83 -0.13 8.46
CA GLU A 141 18.46 -0.34 9.78
C GLU A 141 18.37 0.92 10.66
N PRO A 142 18.21 0.81 11.99
CA PRO A 142 17.95 -0.43 12.74
C PRO A 142 16.55 -1.01 12.51
N VAL A 143 16.47 -2.34 12.45
CA VAL A 143 15.23 -3.12 12.52
C VAL A 143 14.78 -3.26 13.98
N LEU A 144 13.58 -2.79 14.27
CA LEU A 144 12.93 -2.82 15.58
C LEU A 144 12.02 -4.05 15.72
N PRO A 145 11.79 -4.54 16.94
CA PRO A 145 10.86 -5.63 17.18
C PRO A 145 9.40 -5.23 16.92
N LEU A 146 8.56 -6.23 16.64
CA LEU A 146 7.12 -6.03 16.45
C LEU A 146 6.43 -5.34 17.64
N SER A 147 6.95 -5.50 18.87
CA SER A 147 6.45 -4.79 20.05
C SER A 147 6.52 -3.27 19.90
N ASP A 148 7.56 -2.76 19.24
CA ASP A 148 7.73 -1.33 19.00
C ASP A 148 6.76 -0.84 17.93
N ALA A 149 6.56 -1.62 16.86
CA ALA A 149 5.53 -1.34 15.86
C ALA A 149 4.11 -1.31 16.47
N LEU A 150 3.81 -2.23 17.40
CA LEU A 150 2.54 -2.21 18.12
C LEU A 150 2.40 -0.99 19.03
N LYS A 151 3.48 -0.56 19.68
CA LYS A 151 3.48 0.68 20.48
C LYS A 151 3.25 1.91 19.60
N ILE A 152 3.92 2.01 18.45
CA ILE A 152 3.72 3.08 17.47
C ILE A 152 2.26 3.11 17.00
N LYS A 153 1.68 1.94 16.69
CA LYS A 153 0.25 1.83 16.32
C LYS A 153 -0.65 2.40 17.41
N THR A 154 -0.45 2.01 18.67
CA THR A 154 -1.23 2.52 19.80
C THR A 154 -1.12 4.05 19.92
N ILE A 155 0.09 4.62 19.80
CA ILE A 155 0.30 6.08 19.83
C ILE A 155 -0.51 6.76 18.71
N CYS A 156 -0.50 6.22 17.50
CA CYS A 156 -1.28 6.77 16.39
C CYS A 156 -2.79 6.74 16.68
N GLU A 157 -3.29 5.64 17.24
CA GLU A 157 -4.70 5.48 17.62
C GLU A 157 -5.12 6.43 18.75
N GLU A 158 -4.25 6.65 19.75
CA GLU A 158 -4.46 7.63 20.83
C GLU A 158 -4.54 9.08 20.32
N GLU A 159 -3.79 9.41 19.27
CA GLU A 159 -3.85 10.72 18.60
C GLU A 159 -5.07 10.87 17.67
N GLY A 160 -5.87 9.81 17.52
CA GLY A 160 -7.12 9.79 16.76
C GLY A 160 -6.97 9.34 15.31
N ALA A 161 -5.82 8.80 14.90
CA ALA A 161 -5.62 8.21 13.59
C ALA A 161 -6.03 6.74 13.57
N LYS A 162 -6.33 6.20 12.38
CA LYS A 162 -6.30 4.75 12.15
C LYS A 162 -4.87 4.35 11.85
N ALA A 163 -4.45 3.16 12.31
CA ALA A 163 -3.12 2.67 12.01
C ALA A 163 -3.09 1.16 11.74
N LYS A 164 -2.21 0.75 10.83
CA LYS A 164 -1.97 -0.65 10.45
C LYS A 164 -0.47 -0.93 10.47
N VAL A 165 -0.10 -2.06 11.07
CA VAL A 165 1.27 -2.58 11.05
C VAL A 165 1.44 -3.44 9.78
N SER A 166 2.46 -3.14 8.99
CA SER A 166 2.97 -3.99 7.92
C SER A 166 4.26 -4.70 8.38
N SER A 167 4.91 -5.44 7.47
CA SER A 167 6.21 -6.08 7.75
C SER A 167 7.35 -5.08 8.01
N ILE A 168 7.20 -3.83 7.56
CA ILE A 168 8.27 -2.83 7.57
C ILE A 168 7.87 -1.48 8.19
N HIS A 169 6.59 -1.12 8.13
CA HIS A 169 6.08 0.19 8.55
C HIS A 169 4.88 0.07 9.48
N VAL A 170 4.64 1.13 10.24
CA VAL A 170 3.29 1.45 10.75
C VAL A 170 2.73 2.59 9.89
N ASN A 171 1.70 2.28 9.10
CA ASN A 171 0.97 3.28 8.31
C ASN A 171 -0.16 3.87 9.15
N ALA A 172 -0.31 5.19 9.18
CA ALA A 172 -1.37 5.89 9.90
C ALA A 172 -2.06 6.97 9.04
N TRP A 173 -3.39 7.04 9.12
CA TRP A 173 -4.25 7.95 8.34
C TRP A 173 -5.56 8.29 9.06
#